data_AF-W1V4E9-F1
#
_entry.id   AF-W1V4E9-F1
#
_cell.length_a   1.000
_cell.length_b   1.000
_cell.length_c   1.000
_cell.angle_alpha   90.00
_cell.angle_beta   90.00
_cell.angle_gamma   90.00
#
_symmetry.space_group_name_H-M   'P 1'
#
loop_
_entity.id
_entity.type
_entity.pdbx_description
1 polymer ?
#
loop_
_entity_poly.entity_id
_entity_poly.type
_entity_poly.pdbx_seq_one_letter_code
_entity_poly.pdbx_strand_id
1 'polypeptide(L)' 'MGLFWVKETAITHSDGHVTVSRTPKVTGKGQEYFVSRFLDGRFTTEEAAA' A
#
# COMPACT_ATOMS: atom_id res chain seq x y z
N MET A 1 3.93 -13.43 -3.95
CA MET A 1 2.59 -12.96 -4.38
C MET A 1 2.53 -11.51 -4.84
N GLY A 2 3.52 -10.65 -4.57
CA GLY A 2 3.61 -9.32 -5.21
C GLY A 2 2.37 -8.45 -5.04
N LEU A 3 1.68 -8.56 -3.90
CA LEU A 3 0.40 -7.87 -3.64
C LEU A 3 0.61 -6.38 -3.36
N PHE A 4 1.85 -5.99 -3.04
CA PHE A 4 2.26 -4.62 -2.80
C PHE A 4 3.52 -4.28 -3.57
N TRP A 5 3.66 -3.00 -3.87
CA TRP A 5 4.89 -2.38 -4.33
C TRP A 5 5.09 -1.06 -3.58
N VAL A 6 6.33 -0.63 -3.43
CA VAL A 6 6.63 0.67 -2.81
C VAL A 6 6.93 1.65 -3.94
N LYS A 7 6.13 2.70 -4.04
CA LYS A 7 6.47 3.86 -4.85
C LYS A 7 7.49 4.67 -4.07
N GLU A 8 8.69 4.78 -4.61
CA GLU A 8 9.73 5.64 -4.08
C GLU A 8 9.80 6.93 -4.91
N THR A 9 9.89 8.08 -4.26
CA THR A 9 10.07 9.38 -4.91
C THR A 9 11.14 10.15 -4.17
N ALA A 10 12.28 10.37 -4.84
CA ALA A 10 13.35 11.19 -4.32
C ALA A 10 13.09 12.66 -4.67
N ILE A 11 13.09 13.53 -3.66
CA ILE A 11 12.95 14.96 -3.78
C ILE A 11 14.31 15.56 -3.42
N THR A 12 15.00 16.09 -4.43
CA THR A 12 16.28 16.78 -4.23
C THR A 12 16.00 18.24 -3.91
N HIS A 13 16.47 18.70 -2.76
CA HIS A 13 16.39 20.10 -2.37
C HIS A 13 17.62 20.87 -2.85
N SER A 14 17.48 22.18 -3.05
CA SER A 14 18.58 23.07 -3.48
C SER A 14 19.75 23.14 -2.47
N ASP A 15 19.51 22.69 -1.23
CA ASP A 15 20.48 22.61 -0.13
C ASP A 15 21.29 21.29 -0.13
N GLY A 16 21.15 20.46 -1.17
CA GLY A 16 21.93 19.23 -1.36
C GLY A 16 21.41 18.01 -0.61
N HIS A 17 20.44 18.16 0.28
CA HIS A 17 19.74 17.03 0.91
C HIS A 17 18.70 16.42 -0.01
N VAL A 18 18.59 15.08 0.05
CA VAL A 18 17.59 14.30 -0.70
C VAL A 18 16.60 13.69 0.29
N THR A 19 15.34 14.04 0.15
CA THR A 19 14.24 13.44 0.91
C THR A 19 13.61 12.34 0.08
N VAL A 20 13.54 11.11 0.61
CA VAL A 20 12.93 9.97 -0.08
C VAL A 20 11.56 9.67 0.52
N SER A 21 10.50 9.88 -0.26
CA SER A 21 9.14 9.50 0.13
C SER A 21 8.83 8.09 -0.37
N ARG A 22 8.38 7.23 0.55
CA ARG A 22 8.01 5.84 0.29
C ARG A 22 6.54 5.63 0.58
N THR A 23 5.77 5.27 -0.43
CA THR A 23 4.34 4.97 -0.27
C THR A 23 4.06 3.54 -0.72
N PRO A 24 3.64 2.63 0.18
CA PRO A 24 3.20 1.31 -0.21
C PRO A 24 1.90 1.41 -1.01
N LYS A 25 1.80 0.65 -2.09
CA LYS A 25 0.65 0.60 -2.98
C LYS A 25 0.29 -0.85 -3.26
N VAL A 26 -1.00 -1.12 -3.32
CA VAL A 26 -1.51 -2.45 -3.69
C VAL A 26 -1.36 -2.63 -5.20
N THR A 27 -0.89 -3.79 -5.65
CA THR A 27 -0.84 -4.14 -7.09
C THR A 27 -2.20 -4.62 -7.58
N GLY A 28 -2.41 -4.75 -8.89
CA GLY A 28 -3.68 -5.29 -9.44
C GLY A 28 -4.00 -6.70 -8.90
N LYS A 29 -2.99 -7.56 -8.75
CA LYS A 29 -3.14 -8.88 -8.11
C LYS A 29 -3.50 -8.77 -6.63
N GLY A 30 -2.93 -7.79 -5.95
CA GLY A 30 -3.29 -7.45 -4.57
C GLY A 30 -4.76 -7.07 -4.44
N GLN A 31 -5.26 -6.22 -5.35
CA GLN A 31 -6.67 -5.80 -5.34
C GLN A 31 -7.62 -6.98 -5.53
N GLU A 32 -7.39 -7.82 -6.55
CA GLU A 32 -8.20 -9.02 -6.77
C GLU A 32 -8.20 -9.95 -5.55
N TYR A 33 -7.02 -10.16 -4.94
CA TYR A 33 -6.89 -10.99 -3.75
C TYR A 33 -7.70 -10.44 -2.56
N PHE A 34 -7.59 -9.15 -2.28
CA PHE A 34 -8.31 -8.54 -1.16
C PHE A 34 -9.82 -8.48 -1.41
N VAL A 35 -10.26 -8.23 -2.64
CA VAL A 35 -11.68 -8.28 -3.02
C VAL A 35 -12.23 -9.70 -2.87
N SER A 36 -11.53 -10.71 -3.38
CA SER A 36 -11.93 -12.12 -3.23
C SER A 36 -12.02 -12.53 -1.75
N ARG A 37 -11.03 -12.16 -0.94
CA ARG A 37 -11.03 -12.41 0.51
C ARG A 37 -12.14 -11.66 1.26
N PHE A 38 -12.49 -10.46 0.82
CA PHE A 38 -13.59 -9.70 1.40
C PHE A 38 -14.94 -10.36 1.12
N LEU A 39 -15.16 -10.80 -0.13
CA LEU A 39 -16.39 -11.47 -0.55
C LEU A 39 -16.56 -12.88 0.06
N ASP A 40 -15.47 -13.55 0.45
CA ASP A 40 -15.47 -14.86 1.14
C ASP A 40 -16.08 -14.81 2.55
N GLY A 41 -16.39 -13.62 3.09
CA GLY A 41 -17.09 -13.45 4.37
C GLY A 41 -16.24 -13.77 5.62
N ARG A 42 -14.99 -14.16 5.45
CA ARG A 42 -14.00 -14.40 6.52
C ARG A 42 -13.27 -13.14 6.98
N PHE A 43 -13.75 -11.96 6.60
CA PHE A 43 -13.19 -10.68 7.01
C PHE A 43 -13.89 -10.21 8.29
N THR A 44 -13.25 -10.45 9.44
CA THR A 44 -13.70 -9.91 10.73
C THR A 44 -13.06 -8.53 10.89
N THR A 45 -13.81 -7.48 10.59
CA THR A 45 -13.38 -6.10 10.85
C THR A 45 -13.63 -5.77 12.31
N GLU A 46 -12.68 -6.08 13.19
CA GLU A 46 -12.84 -5.84 14.63
C GLU A 46 -12.45 -4.40 15.07
N GLU A 47 -11.76 -3.61 14.22
CA GLU A 47 -11.24 -2.29 14.59
C GLU A 47 -11.42 -1.21 13.49
N ALA A 48 -12.64 -1.00 12.98
CA ALA A 48 -12.91 0.14 12.08
C ALA A 48 -13.55 1.36 12.77
N ALA A 49 -13.54 1.43 14.11
CA ALA A 49 -14.24 2.47 14.87
C ALA A 49 -13.41 3.10 16.02
N ALA A 50 -12.12 3.37 15.79
CA ALA A 50 -11.26 4.14 16.71
C ALA A 50 -10.69 5.38 16.02
#